data_AF-A0A1A8XSQ4-F1
#
_entry.id   AF-A0A1A8XSQ4-F1
#
_cell.length_a   1.000
_cell.length_b   1.000
_cell.length_c   1.000
_cell.angle_alpha   90.00
_cell.angle_beta   90.00
_cell.angle_gamma   90.00
#
_symmetry.space_group_name_H-M   'P 1'
#
loop_
_entity.id
_entity.type
_entity.pdbx_description
1 polymer ?
#
loop_
_entity_poly.entity_id
_entity_poly.type
_entity_poly.pdbx_seq_one_letter_code
_entity_poly.pdbx_strand_id
1 'polypeptide(L)'
;MVQSQDLGARDAGVFNFSWDGMTDTNIQSPDGIYRFSVEAAQGGSPVVVDALQIGTVAALVRSNSGFLLDLGALGTVDFRDVQQIL
;
A
#
# COMPACT_ATOMS: atom_id res chain seq x y z
N MET A 1 1.47 3.18 -18.01
CA MET A 1 1.20 3.95 -16.79
C MET A 1 -0.28 4.28 -16.80
N VAL A 2 -1.00 4.01 -15.72
CA VAL A 2 -2.46 4.18 -15.64
C VAL A 2 -2.80 5.57 -15.15
N GLN A 3 -2.11 6.01 -14.09
CA GLN A 3 -2.40 7.23 -13.38
C GLN A 3 -1.13 7.73 -12.63
N SER A 4 -0.98 9.04 -12.42
CA SER A 4 0.06 9.66 -11.59
C SER A 4 -0.50 10.69 -10.60
N GLN A 5 -0.08 10.65 -9.34
CA GLN A 5 -0.53 11.61 -8.32
C GLN A 5 0.66 12.31 -7.68
N ASP A 6 0.55 13.63 -7.53
CA ASP A 6 1.34 14.36 -6.56
C ASP A 6 0.64 14.25 -5.19
N LEU A 7 1.29 13.54 -4.25
CA LEU A 7 0.76 13.31 -2.90
C LEU A 7 1.12 14.45 -1.92
N GLY A 8 1.89 15.44 -2.38
CA GLY A 8 2.37 16.59 -1.62
C GLY A 8 3.46 16.24 -0.59
N ALA A 9 3.94 17.28 0.10
CA ALA A 9 4.88 17.12 1.20
C ALA A 9 4.21 16.43 2.40
N ARG A 10 4.94 15.53 3.05
CA ARG A 10 4.50 14.77 4.23
C ARG A 10 5.59 14.71 5.28
N ASP A 11 5.20 14.67 6.54
CA ASP A 11 6.08 14.32 7.64
C ASP A 11 6.47 12.83 7.55
N ALA A 12 7.57 12.46 8.20
CA ALA A 12 7.97 11.07 8.29
C ALA A 12 6.93 10.22 9.04
N GLY A 13 6.63 9.03 8.52
CA GLY A 13 5.68 8.10 9.12
C GLY A 13 4.83 7.38 8.07
N VAL A 14 3.74 6.76 8.54
CA VAL A 14 2.76 6.09 7.68
C VAL A 14 1.75 7.12 7.18
N PHE A 15 1.52 7.13 5.87
CA PHE A 15 0.56 8.01 5.21
C PHE A 15 -0.36 7.19 4.30
N ASN A 16 -1.67 7.37 4.49
CA ASN A 16 -2.69 6.70 3.70
C ASN A 16 -3.15 7.60 2.55
N PHE A 17 -3.26 7.01 1.36
CA PHE A 17 -3.88 7.64 0.19
C PHE A 17 -4.79 6.64 -0.51
N SER A 18 -5.72 7.13 -1.32
CA SER A 18 -6.64 6.32 -2.11
C SER A 18 -6.59 6.75 -3.56
N TRP A 19 -6.55 5.78 -4.45
CA TRP A 19 -6.82 6.00 -5.86
C TRP A 19 -8.32 5.76 -6.13
N ASP A 20 -8.91 6.62 -6.95
CA ASP A 20 -10.33 6.60 -7.31
C ASP A 20 -10.69 5.59 -8.41
N GLY A 21 -9.70 4.90 -8.97
CA GLY A 21 -9.88 3.94 -10.07
C GLY A 21 -9.88 4.59 -11.45
N MET A 22 -9.63 5.90 -11.57
CA MET A 22 -9.59 6.60 -12.85
C MET A 22 -8.19 6.65 -13.46
N THR A 23 -8.09 6.70 -14.79
CA THR A 23 -6.85 7.05 -15.47
C THR A 23 -6.56 8.55 -15.38
N ASP A 24 -5.35 8.99 -15.79
CA ASP A 24 -5.02 10.42 -15.91
C ASP A 24 -5.92 11.19 -16.90
N THR A 25 -6.67 10.49 -17.74
CA THR A 25 -7.64 11.08 -18.67
C THR A 25 -9.08 10.99 -18.17
N ASN A 26 -9.27 10.71 -16.88
CA ASN A 26 -10.57 10.62 -16.21
C ASN A 26 -11.49 9.52 -16.79
N ILE A 27 -10.90 8.41 -17.20
CA ILE A 27 -11.61 7.22 -17.69
C ILE A 27 -11.56 6.14 -16.61
N GLN A 28 -12.67 5.43 -16.39
CA GLN A 28 -12.72 4.30 -15.47
C GLN A 28 -11.73 3.21 -15.89
N SER A 29 -10.83 2.82 -14.99
CA SER A 29 -9.93 1.70 -15.23
C SER A 29 -10.69 0.38 -15.17
N PRO A 30 -10.38 -0.60 -16.03
CA PRO A 30 -10.99 -1.93 -15.98
C PRO A 30 -10.75 -2.63 -14.64
N ASP A 31 -11.62 -3.56 -14.28
CA ASP A 31 -11.41 -4.40 -13.11
C ASP A 31 -10.11 -5.19 -13.24
N GLY A 32 -9.27 -5.17 -12.20
CA GLY A 32 -8.00 -5.87 -12.22
C GLY A 32 -7.09 -5.54 -11.04
N ILE A 33 -5.93 -6.21 -11.03
CA ILE A 33 -4.87 -5.96 -10.06
C ILE A 33 -3.94 -4.90 -10.63
N TYR A 34 -3.75 -3.82 -9.87
CA TYR A 34 -2.86 -2.73 -10.21
C TYR A 34 -1.67 -2.71 -9.26
N ARG A 35 -0.52 -2.26 -9.77
CA ARG A 35 0.68 -2.03 -8.98
C ARG A 35 1.04 -0.56 -9.04
N PHE A 36 1.49 -0.03 -7.91
CA PHE A 36 1.98 1.34 -7.81
C PHE A 36 3.44 1.35 -7.35
N SER A 37 4.10 2.47 -7.58
CA SER A 37 5.39 2.83 -7.03
C SER A 37 5.28 4.22 -6.45
N VAL A 38 6.06 4.50 -5.40
CA VAL A 38 6.14 5.82 -4.78
C VAL A 38 7.59 6.27 -4.88
N GLU A 39 7.78 7.54 -5.22
CA GLU A 39 9.06 8.22 -5.14
C GLU A 39 8.89 9.42 -4.22
N ALA A 40 9.89 9.69 -3.39
CA ALA A 40 9.89 10.84 -2.49
C ALA A 40 11.28 11.47 -2.43
N ALA A 41 11.30 12.78 -2.21
CA ALA A 41 12.53 13.54 -2.01
C ALA A 41 12.38 14.56 -0.90
N GLN A 42 13.44 14.80 -0.15
CA GLN A 42 13.56 15.84 0.88
C GLN A 42 14.69 16.79 0.48
N GLY A 43 14.38 18.08 0.33
CA GLY A 43 15.38 19.08 -0.08
C GLY A 43 16.06 18.76 -1.43
N GLY A 44 15.35 18.09 -2.34
CA GLY A 44 15.87 17.64 -3.63
C GLY A 44 16.67 16.33 -3.61
N SER A 45 16.88 15.73 -2.43
CA SER A 45 17.54 14.42 -2.29
C SER A 45 16.50 13.31 -2.18
N PRO A 46 16.59 12.22 -2.98
CA PRO A 46 15.70 11.07 -2.84
C PRO A 46 15.77 10.46 -1.43
N VAL A 47 14.64 9.98 -0.93
CA VAL A 47 14.56 9.23 0.34
C VAL A 47 14.01 7.83 0.08
N VAL A 48 14.37 6.88 0.96
CA VAL A 48 13.85 5.52 0.89
C VAL A 48 12.37 5.54 1.27
N VAL A 49 11.56 4.83 0.50
CA VAL A 49 10.12 4.67 0.71
C VAL A 49 9.74 3.20 0.70
N ASP A 50 8.88 2.81 1.64
CA ASP A 50 8.24 1.50 1.66
C ASP A 50 6.79 1.66 1.17
N ALA A 51 6.50 1.10 0.00
CA ALA A 51 5.15 1.09 -0.55
C ALA A 51 4.30 0.06 0.21
N LEU A 52 3.26 0.53 0.89
CA LEU A 52 2.36 -0.32 1.69
C LEU A 52 1.07 -0.64 0.92
N GLN A 53 0.63 -1.89 0.98
CA GLN A 53 -0.68 -2.30 0.48
C GLN A 53 -1.66 -2.50 1.64
N ILE A 54 -2.92 -2.16 1.42
CA ILE A 54 -4.01 -2.43 2.36
C ILE A 54 -4.64 -3.79 2.05
N GLY A 55 -4.88 -4.59 3.09
CA GLY A 55 -5.53 -5.88 2.99
C GLY A 55 -6.53 -6.09 4.12
N THR A 56 -7.62 -6.82 3.84
CA THR A 56 -8.61 -7.19 4.87
C THR A 56 -8.21 -8.52 5.49
N VAL A 57 -8.16 -8.58 6.81
CA VAL A 57 -7.87 -9.83 7.54
C VAL A 57 -9.07 -10.77 7.44
N ALA A 58 -8.86 -11.92 6.80
CA ALA A 58 -9.84 -12.99 6.70
C ALA A 58 -9.73 -13.98 7.86
N ALA A 59 -8.50 -14.26 8.32
CA ALA A 59 -8.26 -15.19 9.42
C ALA A 59 -6.95 -14.91 10.16
N LEU A 60 -6.86 -15.45 11.38
CA LEU A 60 -5.64 -15.50 12.18
C LEU A 60 -5.08 -16.93 12.15
N VAL A 61 -3.82 -17.08 11.77
CA VAL A 61 -3.12 -18.36 11.73
C VAL A 61 -2.05 -18.38 12.82
N ARG A 62 -2.06 -19.42 13.66
CA ARG A 62 -0.97 -19.64 14.62
C ARG A 62 0.21 -20.32 13.92
N SER A 63 1.41 -19.82 14.16
CA SER A 63 2.65 -20.45 13.73
C SER A 63 3.55 -20.75 14.93
N ASN A 64 4.64 -21.48 14.71
CA ASN A 64 5.63 -21.74 15.76
C ASN A 64 6.37 -20.47 16.22
N SER A 65 6.33 -19.40 15.42
CA SER A 65 7.03 -18.13 15.67
C SER A 65 6.11 -16.97 16.04
N GLY A 66 4.78 -17.20 16.10
CA GLY A 66 3.81 -16.16 16.45
C GLY A 66 2.50 -16.32 15.70
N PHE A 67 2.03 -15.23 15.10
CA PHE A 67 0.78 -15.17 14.37
C PHE A 67 1.02 -14.67 12.95
N LEU A 68 0.37 -15.32 11.99
CA LEU A 68 0.22 -14.82 10.63
C LEU A 68 -1.22 -14.33 10.45
N LEU A 69 -1.37 -13.28 9.66
CA LEU A 69 -2.68 -12.80 9.20
C LEU A 69 -2.90 -13.31 7.78
N ASP A 70 -4.03 -13.99 7.57
CA ASP A 70 -4.49 -14.35 6.23
C ASP A 70 -5.28 -13.18 5.65
N LEU A 71 -4.83 -12.66 4.52
CA LEU A 71 -5.43 -11.54 3.78
C LEU A 71 -6.16 -12.01 2.51
N GLY A 72 -6.52 -13.30 2.44
CA GLY A 72 -7.23 -13.90 1.32
C GLY A 72 -6.37 -13.95 0.05
N ALA A 73 -6.83 -13.29 -1.01
CA ALA A 73 -6.11 -13.26 -2.29
C ALA A 73 -4.71 -12.61 -2.20
N LEU A 74 -4.46 -11.81 -1.16
CA LEU A 74 -3.15 -11.19 -0.90
C LEU A 74 -2.17 -12.13 -0.18
N GLY A 75 -2.63 -13.32 0.23
CA GLY A 75 -1.81 -14.32 0.92
C GLY A 75 -1.70 -14.08 2.42
N THR A 76 -0.64 -14.61 3.03
CA THR A 76 -0.41 -14.51 4.48
C THR A 76 0.75 -13.55 4.78
N VAL A 77 0.62 -12.76 5.84
CA VAL A 77 1.65 -11.82 6.32
C VAL A 77 1.96 -12.09 7.79
N ASP A 78 3.20 -11.86 8.22
CA ASP A 78 3.52 -11.91 9.65
C ASP A 78 2.88 -10.71 10.36
N PHE A 79 2.29 -10.92 11.54
CA PHE A 79 1.71 -9.82 12.31
C PHE A 79 2.72 -8.70 12.61
N ARG A 80 4.02 -9.02 12.66
CA ARG A 80 5.10 -8.05 12.89
C ARG A 80 5.33 -7.10 11.72
N ASP A 81 4.89 -7.47 10.51
CA ASP A 81 5.05 -6.64 9.31
C ASP A 81 3.90 -5.63 9.14
N VAL A 82 2.89 -5.68 10.01
CA VAL A 82 1.74 -4.78 9.99
C VAL A 82 2.14 -3.38 10.46
N GLN A 83 2.00 -2.40 9.57
CA GLN A 83 2.32 -1.00 9.87
C GLN A 83 1.15 -0.24 10.53
N GLN A 84 -0.09 -0.61 10.23
CA GLN A 84 -1.28 0.06 10.74
C GLN A 84 -2.51 -0.85 10.71
N ILE A 85 -3.43 -0.66 11.67
CA ILE A 85 -4.78 -1.22 11.68
C ILE A 85 -5.76 -0.04 11.58
N LEU A 86 -6.80 -0.17 10.76
CA LEU A 86 -7.82 0.86 10.51
C LEU A 86 -9.14 0.54 11.22
#